data_AF-A0A831YHQ5-F1
#
_entry.id   AF-A0A831YHQ5-F1
#
_cell.length_a   1.000
_cell.length_b   1.000
_cell.length_c   1.000
_cell.angle_alpha   90.00
_cell.angle_beta   90.00
_cell.angle_gamma   90.00
#
_symmetry.space_group_name_H-M   'P 1'
#
loop_
_entity.id
_entity.type
_entity.pdbx_description
1 polymer ?
#
loop_
_entity_poly.entity_id
_entity_poly.type
_entity_poly.pdbx_seq_one_letter_code
_entity_poly.pdbx_strand_id
1 'polypeptide(L)'
;MCLTKDLLVKFYGSINFSLRMLIHYRVLATFGKPFDYFLVEEPWRVYAVLEKAVGKHNTELVINILTDWLRKNGCNVTHDQVLRYLTAREAWV
;
A
#
# COMPACT_ATOMS: atom_id res chain seq x y z
N MET A 1 -8.47 -15.73 -2.47
CA MET A 1 -8.04 -14.31 -2.52
C MET A 1 -6.73 -14.22 -1.74
N CYS A 2 -5.61 -13.78 -2.36
CA CYS A 2 -4.31 -13.80 -1.68
C CYS A 2 -3.84 -12.44 -1.13
N LEU A 3 -4.34 -11.31 -1.62
CA LEU A 3 -4.08 -10.00 -1.00
C LEU A 3 -5.12 -9.75 0.09
N THR A 4 -4.66 -9.49 1.32
CA THR A 4 -5.53 -9.24 2.48
C THR A 4 -5.06 -7.99 3.23
N LYS A 5 -5.94 -7.43 4.07
CA LYS A 5 -5.61 -6.29 4.94
C LYS A 5 -4.40 -6.62 5.84
N ASP A 6 -4.38 -7.83 6.41
CA ASP A 6 -3.27 -8.31 7.24
C ASP A 6 -1.93 -8.35 6.47
N LEU A 7 -1.95 -8.74 5.20
CA LEU A 7 -0.74 -8.75 4.38
C LEU A 7 -0.27 -7.34 4.04
N LEU A 8 -1.17 -6.38 3.84
CA LEU A 8 -0.80 -4.97 3.67
C LEU A 8 -0.13 -4.40 4.93
N VAL A 9 -0.67 -4.71 6.11
CA VAL A 9 -0.08 -4.29 7.38
C VAL A 9 1.27 -4.97 7.62
N LYS A 10 1.39 -6.28 7.35
CA LYS A 10 2.66 -7.02 7.44
C LYS A 10 3.71 -6.46 6.48
N PHE A 11 3.32 -6.16 5.24
CA PHE A 11 4.18 -5.49 4.28
C PHE A 11 4.70 -4.16 4.86
N TYR A 12 3.80 -3.29 5.33
CA TYR A 12 4.17 -1.99 5.89
C TYR A 12 5.05 -2.10 7.15
N GLY A 13 4.85 -3.14 7.95
CA GLY A 13 5.73 -3.47 9.07
C GLY A 13 7.12 -3.93 8.64
N SER A 14 7.22 -4.61 7.50
CA SER A 14 8.45 -5.24 7.00
C SER A 14 9.35 -4.33 6.15
N ILE A 15 8.83 -3.22 5.62
CA ILE A 15 9.66 -2.26 4.87
C ILE A 15 10.70 -1.61 5.78
N ASN A 16 11.83 -1.19 5.20
CA ASN A 16 12.91 -0.57 5.96
C ASN A 16 12.41 0.67 6.73
N PHE A 17 13.04 0.92 7.88
CA PHE A 17 12.62 1.97 8.81
C PHE A 17 12.51 3.35 8.14
N SER A 18 13.51 3.73 7.34
CA SER A 18 13.56 5.03 6.68
C SER A 18 12.39 5.25 5.71
N LEU A 19 12.08 4.26 4.87
CA LEU A 19 10.93 4.31 3.96
C LEU A 19 9.61 4.33 4.73
N ARG A 20 9.51 3.53 5.80
CA ARG A 20 8.31 3.49 6.65
C ARG A 20 8.04 4.84 7.28
N MET A 21 9.07 5.48 7.84
CA MET A 21 8.98 6.81 8.43
C MET A 21 8.65 7.88 7.38
N LEU A 22 9.26 7.83 6.19
CA LEU A 22 8.93 8.74 5.10
C LEU A 22 7.44 8.66 4.74
N ILE A 23 6.93 7.45 4.50
CA ILE A 23 5.51 7.24 4.18
C ILE A 23 4.63 7.71 5.34
N HIS A 24 4.97 7.33 6.58
CA HIS A 24 4.22 7.72 7.77
C HIS A 24 4.07 9.24 7.87
N TYR A 25 5.19 9.98 7.85
CA TYR A 25 5.18 11.43 7.99
C TYR A 25 4.46 12.11 6.83
N ARG A 26 4.71 11.68 5.58
CA ARG A 26 4.09 12.29 4.40
C ARG A 26 2.58 12.08 4.38
N VAL A 27 2.11 10.88 4.69
CA VAL A 27 0.68 10.57 4.75
C VAL A 27 0.02 11.31 5.91
N LEU A 28 0.63 11.30 7.10
CA LEU A 28 0.09 12.01 8.27
C LEU A 28 -0.02 13.51 8.01
N ALA A 29 1.00 14.14 7.41
CA ALA A 29 0.97 15.56 7.07
C ALA A 29 -0.08 15.90 6.01
N THR A 30 -0.36 14.98 5.07
CA THR A 30 -1.29 15.20 3.96
C THR A 30 -2.75 14.97 4.35
N PHE A 31 -3.01 13.96 5.20
CA PHE A 31 -4.37 13.47 5.48
C PHE A 31 -4.80 13.56 6.95
N GLY A 32 -3.88 13.91 7.87
CA GLY A 32 -4.17 13.93 9.31
C GLY A 32 -4.42 12.54 9.92
N LYS A 33 -4.18 11.46 9.16
CA LYS A 33 -4.32 10.07 9.58
C LYS A 33 -3.04 9.28 9.27
N PRO A 34 -2.66 8.31 10.10
CA PRO A 34 -1.49 7.48 9.83
C PRO A 34 -1.76 6.52 8.66
N PHE A 35 -0.70 6.03 8.01
CA PHE A 35 -0.86 5.23 6.79
C PHE A 35 -1.53 3.87 7.02
N ASP A 36 -1.27 3.24 8.17
CA ASP A 36 -1.89 1.99 8.62
C ASP A 36 -3.43 2.07 8.71
N TYR A 37 -4.00 3.23 9.07
CA TYR A 37 -5.45 3.45 8.97
C TYR A 37 -5.98 3.11 7.57
N PHE A 38 -5.32 3.58 6.51
CA PHE A 38 -5.76 3.32 5.14
C PHE A 38 -5.55 1.85 4.73
N LEU A 39 -4.53 1.18 5.26
CA LEU A 39 -4.31 -0.24 4.99
C LEU A 39 -5.43 -1.14 5.56
N VAL A 40 -6.01 -0.74 6.69
CA VAL A 40 -7.05 -1.52 7.39
C VAL A 40 -8.46 -1.08 7.00
N GLU A 41 -8.75 0.21 7.07
CA GLU A 41 -10.12 0.72 6.93
C GLU A 41 -10.49 0.95 5.46
N GLU A 42 -9.56 1.48 4.67
CA GLU A 42 -9.83 1.97 3.32
C GLU A 42 -8.78 1.50 2.30
N PRO A 43 -8.52 0.19 2.17
CA PRO A 43 -7.40 -0.32 1.37
C PRO A 43 -7.50 0.02 -0.14
N TRP A 44 -8.73 0.22 -0.65
CA TRP A 44 -8.99 0.69 -2.01
C TRP A 44 -8.59 2.14 -2.27
N ARG A 45 -8.15 2.89 -1.26
CA ARG A 45 -7.63 4.26 -1.40
C ARG A 45 -6.11 4.34 -1.31
N VAL A 46 -5.42 3.23 -1.01
CA VAL A 46 -3.98 3.22 -0.71
C VAL A 46 -3.15 3.81 -1.83
N TYR A 47 -3.46 3.48 -3.09
CA TYR A 47 -2.75 4.05 -4.23
C TYR A 47 -2.91 5.58 -4.27
N ALA A 48 -4.14 6.08 -4.19
CA ALA A 48 -4.42 7.51 -4.24
C ALA A 48 -3.81 8.28 -3.05
N VAL A 49 -3.78 7.65 -1.86
CA VAL A 49 -3.14 8.20 -0.65
C VAL A 49 -1.64 8.34 -0.85
N LEU A 50 -0.98 7.30 -1.36
CA LEU A 50 0.45 7.35 -1.68
C LEU A 50 0.73 8.39 -2.77
N GLU A 51 -0.04 8.39 -3.86
CA GLU A 51 0.16 9.31 -4.98
C GLU A 51 0.10 10.76 -4.53
N LYS A 52 -0.87 11.10 -3.67
CA LYS A 52 -1.00 12.44 -3.13
C LYS A 52 0.13 12.80 -2.14
N ALA A 53 0.57 11.85 -1.32
CA ALA A 53 1.53 12.11 -0.24
C ALA A 53 3.00 12.11 -0.69
N VAL A 54 3.37 11.22 -1.62
CA VAL A 54 4.76 11.02 -2.06
C VAL A 54 4.98 11.24 -3.56
N GLY A 55 3.91 11.48 -4.33
CA GLY A 55 3.96 11.65 -5.77
C GLY A 55 3.86 10.33 -6.54
N LYS A 56 3.48 10.42 -7.82
CA LYS A 56 3.24 9.27 -8.69
C LYS A 56 4.45 8.33 -8.81
N HIS A 57 5.64 8.86 -9.09
CA HIS A 57 6.84 8.04 -9.27
C HIS A 57 7.18 7.22 -8.01
N ASN A 58 7.14 7.83 -6.84
CA ASN A 58 7.39 7.14 -5.58
C ASN A 58 6.29 6.14 -5.23
N THR A 59 5.05 6.42 -5.65
CA THR A 59 3.93 5.50 -5.48
C THR A 59 4.15 4.22 -6.26
N GLU A 60 4.48 4.32 -7.56
CA GLU A 60 4.83 3.17 -8.39
C GLU A 60 5.99 2.36 -7.81
N LEU A 61 7.01 3.03 -7.24
CA LEU A 61 8.09 2.34 -6.54
C LEU A 61 7.56 1.51 -5.35
N VAL A 62 6.72 2.10 -4.50
CA VAL A 62 6.11 1.39 -3.35
C VAL A 62 5.23 0.23 -3.81
N ILE A 63 4.46 0.39 -4.88
CA ILE A 63 3.61 -0.69 -5.43
C ILE A 63 4.46 -1.83 -5.99
N ASN A 64 5.57 -1.53 -6.65
CA ASN A 64 6.51 -2.57 -7.12
C ASN A 64 7.13 -3.34 -5.94
N ILE A 65 7.58 -2.65 -4.89
CA ILE A 65 8.11 -3.28 -3.68
C ILE A 65 7.04 -4.16 -3.02
N LEU A 66 5.79 -3.69 -2.92
CA LEU A 66 4.67 -4.48 -2.42
C LEU A 66 4.41 -5.73 -3.27
N THR A 67 4.38 -5.57 -4.60
CA THR A 67 4.13 -6.68 -5.53
C THR A 67 5.19 -7.77 -5.39
N ASP A 68 6.46 -7.39 -5.32
CA ASP A 68 7.56 -8.33 -5.11
C ASP A 68 7.51 -8.98 -3.72
N TRP A 69 7.14 -8.21 -2.70
CA TRP A 69 6.96 -8.73 -1.35
C TRP A 69 5.82 -9.76 -1.30
N LEU A 70 4.69 -9.50 -1.94
CA LEU A 70 3.56 -10.42 -2.02
C LEU A 70 3.94 -11.73 -2.70
N ARG A 71 4.68 -11.66 -3.81
CA ARG A 71 5.19 -12.85 -4.52
C ARG A 71 6.10 -13.69 -3.64
N LYS A 72 7.02 -13.07 -2.91
CA LYS A 72 7.91 -13.75 -1.95
C LYS A 72 7.16 -14.39 -0.79
N ASN A 73 5.96 -13.91 -0.49
CA ASN A 73 5.08 -14.44 0.56
C ASN A 73 3.95 -15.34 0.02
N GLY A 74 4.14 -15.93 -1.18
CA GLY A 74 3.23 -16.94 -1.74
C GLY A 74 1.97 -16.39 -2.42
N CYS A 75 1.85 -15.07 -2.59
CA CYS A 75 0.76 -14.44 -3.33
C CYS A 75 1.23 -14.10 -4.75
N ASN A 76 0.92 -14.99 -5.70
CA ASN A 76 1.27 -14.79 -7.11
C ASN A 76 0.30 -13.80 -7.78
N VAL A 77 0.60 -12.51 -7.65
CA VAL A 77 -0.17 -11.40 -8.24
C VAL A 77 0.64 -10.61 -9.26
N THR A 78 -0.07 -10.03 -10.22
CA THR A 78 0.48 -9.06 -11.16
C THR A 78 0.39 -7.64 -10.58
N HIS A 79 1.20 -6.73 -11.13
CA HIS A 79 1.16 -5.31 -10.76
C HIS A 79 -0.25 -4.73 -10.96
N ASP A 80 -0.90 -5.02 -12.10
CA ASP A 80 -2.25 -4.55 -12.41
C ASP A 80 -3.30 -5.08 -11.43
N GLN A 81 -3.15 -6.33 -10.99
CA GLN A 81 -4.01 -6.89 -9.95
C GLN A 81 -3.85 -6.10 -8.65
N VAL A 82 -2.61 -5.86 -8.20
CA VAL A 82 -2.34 -5.07 -7.00
C VAL A 82 -2.94 -3.67 -7.14
N LEU A 83 -2.71 -2.98 -8.26
CA LEU A 83 -3.30 -1.66 -8.51
C LEU A 83 -4.83 -1.68 -8.41
N ARG A 84 -5.49 -2.68 -9.00
CA ARG A 84 -6.96 -2.80 -8.93
C ARG A 84 -7.43 -2.90 -7.48
N TYR A 85 -6.79 -3.71 -6.64
CA TYR A 85 -7.15 -3.77 -5.22
C TYR A 85 -6.90 -2.43 -4.52
N LEU A 86 -5.84 -1.70 -4.85
CA LEU A 86 -5.50 -0.45 -4.16
C LEU A 86 -6.22 0.79 -4.70
N THR A 87 -7.11 0.61 -5.69
CA THR A 87 -7.87 1.71 -6.34
C THR A 87 -9.37 1.48 -6.43
N ALA A 88 -9.85 0.22 -6.38
CA ALA A 88 -11.26 -0.12 -6.55
C ALA A 88 -11.84 -0.75 -5.27
N ARG A 89 -12.91 -0.17 -4.74
CA ARG A 89 -13.57 -0.66 -3.51
C ARG A 89 -14.19 -2.04 -3.73
N GLU A 90 -14.67 -2.29 -4.94
CA GLU A 90 -15.34 -3.52 -5.37
C GLU A 90 -14.39 -4.72 -5.34
N ALA A 91 -13.08 -4.50 -5.32
CA ALA A 91 -12.08 -5.56 -5.18
C ALA A 91 -11.98 -6.11 -3.75
N TRP A 92 -12.62 -5.48 -2.75
CA TRP A 92 -12.58 -5.88 -1.34
C TRP A 92 -13.92 -6.41 -0.79
N VAL A 93 -14.89 -6.68 -1.69
CA VAL A 93 -16.23 -7.20 -1.36
C VAL A 93 -16.22 -8.72 -1.27
#